data_AF-X0UI34-F1
#
_entry.id   AF-X0UI34-F1
#
_cell.length_a   1.000
_cell.length_b   1.000
_cell.length_c   1.000
_cell.angle_alpha   90.00
_cell.angle_beta   90.00
_cell.angle_gamma   90.00
#
_symmetry.space_group_name_H-M   'P 1'
#
loop_
_entity.id
_entity.type
_entity.pdbx_description
1 polymer ?
#
loop_
_entity_poly.entity_id
_entity_poly.type
_entity_poly.pdbx_seq_one_letter_code
_entity_poly.pdbx_strand_id
1 'polypeptide(L)'
;KHIPFILSGITENELWNPGSRTKFLLKKVKSLPINEILKFVYYQSKAYTYLIDQRRQFKIQGNSCYNTYKRATIPLNGPEIIQIFDYISWDQNEIEKTLMEQTGWIKPEKPTSWRYDCILEPLLDYTYKKEFGISTVGLYLSGLIRSGLIKREEALTVQKESEDKDTLQHQVEFAFNYLQIPEAIQDKFFNTTKN
;
A
#
# COMPACT_ATOMS: atom_id res chain seq x y z
N LYS A 1 -20.31 -29.75 8.67
CA LYS A 1 -19.47 -29.74 7.45
C LYS A 1 -18.32 -28.78 7.70
N HIS A 2 -17.07 -29.25 7.75
CA HIS A 2 -15.89 -28.38 7.82
C HIS A 2 -15.61 -27.83 6.41
N ILE A 3 -16.20 -26.69 6.08
CA ILE A 3 -15.84 -25.96 4.87
C ILE A 3 -14.60 -25.13 5.22
N PRO A 4 -13.44 -25.35 4.56
CA PRO A 4 -12.29 -24.49 4.79
C PRO A 4 -12.62 -23.08 4.29
N PHE A 5 -12.61 -22.11 5.20
CA PHE A 5 -12.74 -20.70 4.86
C PHE A 5 -11.37 -20.04 4.90
N ILE A 6 -11.14 -19.11 3.97
CA ILE A 6 -9.97 -18.24 3.98
C ILE A 6 -10.49 -16.85 4.32
N LEU A 7 -10.07 -16.31 5.46
CA LEU A 7 -10.33 -14.92 5.79
C LEU A 7 -9.26 -14.05 5.14
N SER A 8 -9.68 -13.08 4.33
CA SER A 8 -8.82 -12.07 3.73
C SER A 8 -9.44 -10.70 3.97
N GLY A 9 -8.65 -9.74 4.45
CA GLY A 9 -9.12 -8.41 4.79
C GLY A 9 -8.68 -7.38 3.76
N ILE A 10 -9.63 -6.88 2.97
CA ILE A 10 -9.54 -5.60 2.27
C ILE A 10 -10.91 -4.96 2.41
N THR A 11 -10.98 -3.71 2.86
CA THR A 11 -12.25 -2.98 2.95
C THR A 11 -12.48 -2.15 1.68
N GLU A 12 -13.73 -1.79 1.39
CA GLU A 12 -14.04 -0.88 0.28
C GLU A 12 -13.31 0.48 0.40
N ASN A 13 -13.12 0.94 1.64
CA ASN A 13 -12.48 2.22 1.94
C ASN A 13 -10.96 2.20 1.75
N GLU A 14 -10.37 1.01 1.65
CA GLU A 14 -8.94 0.80 1.33
C GLU A 14 -8.66 0.75 -0.17
N LEU A 15 -9.69 0.63 -0.99
CA LEU A 15 -9.53 0.55 -2.44
C LEU A 15 -9.55 1.96 -3.04
N TRP A 16 -8.37 2.53 -3.27
CA TRP A 16 -8.23 3.75 -4.08
C TRP A 16 -7.54 3.50 -5.40
N ASN A 17 -8.04 4.17 -6.45
CA ASN A 17 -7.42 4.23 -7.76
C ASN A 17 -6.94 5.67 -8.01
N PRO A 18 -5.64 5.99 -7.82
CA PRO A 18 -5.12 7.34 -8.03
C PRO A 18 -4.99 7.69 -9.53
N GLY A 19 -5.64 6.92 -10.42
CA GLY A 19 -5.56 7.07 -11.87
C GLY A 19 -4.36 6.34 -12.48
N SER A 20 -4.01 6.76 -13.70
CA SER A 20 -3.03 6.08 -14.55
C SER A 20 -1.57 6.27 -14.09
N ARG A 21 -1.13 5.45 -13.11
CA ARG A 21 0.26 5.41 -12.59
C ARG A 21 1.32 5.20 -13.69
N THR A 22 0.97 4.47 -14.75
CA THR A 22 1.86 4.18 -15.89
C THR A 22 2.29 5.43 -16.66
N LYS A 23 1.39 6.39 -16.89
CA LYS A 23 1.75 7.65 -17.60
C LYS A 23 2.78 8.45 -16.80
N PHE A 24 2.57 8.56 -15.49
CA PHE A 24 3.48 9.26 -14.59
C PHE A 24 4.85 8.57 -14.54
N LEU A 25 4.86 7.24 -14.37
CA LEU A 25 6.09 6.45 -14.38
C LEU A 25 6.85 6.62 -15.71
N LEU A 26 6.17 6.53 -16.84
CA LEU A 26 6.79 6.73 -18.16
C LEU A 26 7.39 8.12 -18.31
N LYS A 27 6.72 9.17 -17.80
CA LYS A 27 7.25 10.55 -17.82
C LYS A 27 8.54 10.64 -17.00
N LYS A 28 8.56 10.11 -15.77
CA LYS A 28 9.74 10.13 -14.89
C LYS A 28 10.89 9.28 -15.44
N VAL A 29 10.62 8.09 -15.96
CA VAL A 29 11.66 7.22 -16.53
C VAL A 29 12.31 7.86 -17.75
N LYS A 30 11.52 8.53 -18.61
CA LYS A 30 12.04 9.26 -19.78
C LYS A 30 12.92 10.46 -19.42
N SER A 31 12.76 11.05 -18.24
CA SER A 31 13.60 12.14 -17.77
C SER A 31 14.90 11.68 -17.08
N LEU A 32 15.11 10.37 -16.91
CA LEU A 32 16.31 9.85 -16.27
C LEU A 32 17.51 9.81 -17.23
N PRO A 33 18.75 9.96 -16.73
CA PRO A 33 19.94 9.68 -17.51
C PRO A 33 20.01 8.21 -17.95
N ILE A 34 20.70 7.93 -19.05
CA ILE A 34 20.75 6.59 -19.68
C ILE A 34 21.20 5.49 -18.70
N ASN A 35 22.21 5.76 -17.88
CA ASN A 35 22.69 4.79 -16.88
C ASN A 35 21.61 4.40 -15.86
N GLU A 36 20.75 5.34 -15.46
CA GLU A 36 19.63 5.10 -14.55
C GLU A 36 18.46 4.41 -15.25
N ILE A 37 18.23 4.68 -16.54
CA ILE A 37 17.28 3.93 -17.35
C ILE A 37 17.72 2.45 -17.44
N LEU A 38 19.01 2.19 -17.69
CA LEU A 38 19.53 0.82 -17.73
C LEU A 38 19.38 0.10 -16.39
N LYS A 39 19.67 0.78 -15.26
CA LYS A 39 19.42 0.23 -13.92
C LYS A 39 17.94 -0.06 -13.70
N PHE A 40 17.06 0.87 -14.07
CA PHE A 40 15.61 0.68 -13.97
C PHE A 40 15.16 -0.55 -14.76
N VAL A 41 15.58 -0.68 -16.02
CA VAL A 41 15.24 -1.83 -16.87
C VAL A 41 15.78 -3.14 -16.26
N TYR A 42 17.00 -3.14 -15.73
CA TYR A 42 17.57 -4.30 -15.05
C TYR A 42 16.74 -4.74 -13.86
N TYR A 43 16.46 -3.84 -12.91
CA TYR A 43 15.70 -4.18 -11.71
C TYR A 43 14.23 -4.49 -12.01
N GLN A 44 13.62 -3.80 -12.97
CA GLN A 44 12.27 -4.09 -13.44
C GLN A 44 12.18 -5.50 -14.06
N SER A 45 13.18 -5.87 -14.87
CA SER A 45 13.25 -7.21 -15.47
C SER A 45 13.44 -8.28 -14.40
N LYS A 46 14.33 -8.03 -13.42
CA LYS A 46 14.56 -8.92 -12.27
C LYS A 46 13.30 -9.09 -11.41
N ALA A 47 12.57 -8.01 -11.12
CA ALA A 47 11.30 -8.09 -10.41
C ALA A 47 10.26 -8.91 -11.20
N TYR A 48 10.18 -8.68 -12.51
CA TYR A 48 9.26 -9.41 -13.38
C TYR A 48 9.57 -10.93 -13.42
N THR A 49 10.85 -11.34 -13.47
CA THR A 49 11.21 -12.76 -13.42
C THR A 49 10.85 -13.41 -12.09
N TYR A 50 11.06 -12.73 -10.96
CA TYR A 50 10.61 -13.23 -9.66
C TYR A 50 9.08 -13.35 -9.55
N LEU A 51 8.32 -12.41 -10.13
CA LEU A 51 6.87 -12.51 -10.18
C LEU A 51 6.40 -13.68 -11.05
N ILE A 52 7.08 -13.97 -12.16
CA ILE A 52 6.82 -15.17 -12.96
C ILE A 52 7.08 -16.42 -12.13
N ASP A 53 8.22 -16.47 -11.42
CA ASP A 53 8.59 -17.60 -10.58
C ASP A 53 7.56 -17.84 -9.47
N GLN A 54 7.14 -16.79 -8.76
CA GLN A 54 6.05 -16.85 -7.79
C GLN A 54 4.77 -17.43 -8.41
N ARG A 55 4.37 -17.00 -9.61
CA ARG A 55 3.18 -17.55 -10.29
C ARG A 55 3.35 -18.99 -10.77
N ARG A 56 4.59 -19.44 -10.99
CA ARG A 56 4.89 -20.85 -11.29
C ARG A 56 4.78 -21.70 -10.04
N GLN A 57 5.29 -21.23 -8.91
CA GLN A 57 5.18 -21.89 -7.60
C GLN A 57 3.72 -21.99 -7.14
N PHE A 58 2.94 -20.91 -7.32
CA PHE A 58 1.53 -20.82 -6.93
C PHE A 58 0.62 -20.79 -8.17
N LYS A 59 0.66 -21.86 -8.97
CA LYS A 59 -0.05 -21.92 -10.24
C LYS A 59 -1.57 -21.98 -10.04
N ILE A 60 -2.29 -21.02 -10.61
CA ILE A 60 -3.76 -21.02 -10.70
C ILE A 60 -4.15 -21.51 -12.10
N GLN A 61 -4.98 -22.56 -12.19
CA GLN A 61 -5.43 -23.10 -13.48
C GLN A 61 -6.14 -22.02 -14.31
N GLY A 62 -5.89 -22.00 -15.63
CA GLY A 62 -6.44 -20.98 -16.55
C GLY A 62 -5.74 -19.62 -16.50
N ASN A 63 -4.76 -19.41 -15.61
CA ASN A 63 -4.00 -18.18 -15.52
C ASN A 63 -2.59 -18.35 -16.10
N SER A 64 -2.15 -17.40 -16.93
CA SER A 64 -0.78 -17.36 -17.41
C SER A 64 0.18 -16.88 -16.31
N CYS A 65 1.31 -17.57 -16.15
CA CYS A 65 2.37 -17.14 -15.23
C CYS A 65 3.13 -15.90 -15.75
N TYR A 66 3.05 -15.60 -17.04
CA TYR A 66 3.69 -14.43 -17.66
C TYR A 66 2.88 -13.14 -17.52
N ASN A 67 1.56 -13.24 -17.30
CA ASN A 67 0.70 -12.07 -17.10
C ASN A 67 0.71 -11.62 -15.64
N THR A 68 1.89 -11.29 -15.11
CA THR A 68 2.13 -11.04 -13.68
C THR A 68 1.38 -9.84 -13.12
N TYR A 69 1.13 -8.82 -13.94
CA TYR A 69 0.39 -7.61 -13.55
C TYR A 69 -1.12 -7.72 -13.77
N LYS A 70 -1.60 -8.77 -14.46
CA LYS A 70 -3.04 -8.99 -14.62
C LYS A 70 -3.57 -9.70 -13.37
N ARG A 71 -4.66 -9.18 -12.80
CA ARG A 71 -5.37 -9.87 -11.70
C ARG A 71 -5.73 -11.29 -12.14
N ALA A 72 -5.50 -12.26 -11.27
CA ALA A 72 -5.83 -13.64 -11.58
C ALA A 72 -7.34 -13.81 -11.72
N THR A 73 -7.78 -14.55 -12.74
CA THR A 73 -9.17 -14.98 -12.87
C THR A 73 -9.40 -16.15 -11.93
N ILE A 74 -10.43 -16.05 -11.10
CA ILE A 74 -10.85 -17.12 -10.20
C ILE A 74 -11.50 -18.22 -11.05
N PRO A 75 -11.14 -19.50 -10.87
CA PRO A 75 -11.77 -20.60 -11.59
C PRO A 75 -13.28 -20.66 -11.29
N LEU A 76 -14.09 -21.11 -12.26
CA LEU A 76 -15.55 -21.24 -12.12
C LEU A 76 -15.97 -22.13 -10.94
N ASN A 77 -15.20 -23.18 -10.66
CA ASN A 77 -15.38 -24.06 -9.50
C ASN A 77 -14.51 -23.63 -8.29
N GLY A 78 -14.16 -22.35 -8.24
CA GLY A 78 -13.35 -21.75 -7.18
C GLY A 78 -14.17 -21.46 -5.91
N PRO A 79 -13.50 -20.96 -4.86
CA PRO A 79 -14.19 -20.57 -3.64
C PRO A 79 -15.16 -19.42 -3.93
N GLU A 80 -16.31 -19.46 -3.29
CA GLU A 80 -17.22 -18.31 -3.21
C GLU A 80 -16.56 -17.20 -2.40
N ILE A 81 -16.59 -15.98 -2.92
CA ILE A 81 -16.08 -14.80 -2.23
C ILE A 81 -17.26 -14.08 -1.59
N ILE A 82 -17.25 -14.04 -0.26
CA ILE A 82 -18.20 -13.26 0.53
C ILE A 82 -17.46 -12.03 1.04
N GLN A 83 -17.90 -10.84 0.62
CA GLN A 83 -17.40 -9.57 1.14
C GLN A 83 -18.14 -9.28 2.45
N ILE A 84 -17.49 -9.51 3.58
CA ILE A 84 -18.13 -9.41 4.90
C ILE A 84 -18.70 -8.01 5.13
N PHE A 85 -17.99 -6.97 4.67
CA PHE A 85 -18.40 -5.58 4.85
C PHE A 85 -19.55 -5.13 3.94
N ASP A 86 -20.06 -6.00 3.07
CA ASP A 86 -21.34 -5.77 2.39
C ASP A 86 -22.54 -6.01 3.35
N TYR A 87 -22.31 -6.72 4.46
CA TYR A 87 -23.35 -7.13 5.41
C TYR A 87 -23.22 -6.48 6.78
N ILE A 88 -22.00 -6.06 7.16
CA ILE A 88 -21.73 -5.39 8.43
C ILE A 88 -20.96 -4.10 8.17
N SER A 89 -21.30 -3.05 8.90
CA SER A 89 -20.57 -1.78 8.83
C SER A 89 -19.17 -1.93 9.44
N TRP A 90 -18.20 -1.23 8.85
CA TRP A 90 -16.87 -1.09 9.45
C TRP A 90 -16.91 -0.10 10.61
N ASP A 91 -16.68 -0.55 11.84
CA ASP A 91 -16.48 0.31 13.01
C ASP A 91 -15.07 0.11 13.57
N GLN A 92 -14.18 1.06 13.30
CA GLN A 92 -12.78 1.00 13.71
C GLN A 92 -12.64 0.92 15.24
N ASN A 93 -13.49 1.62 15.99
CA ASN A 93 -13.40 1.68 17.46
C ASN A 93 -13.83 0.36 18.07
N GLU A 94 -14.91 -0.24 17.56
CA GLU A 94 -15.36 -1.57 18.00
C GLU A 94 -14.32 -2.65 17.67
N ILE A 95 -13.72 -2.59 16.47
CA ILE A 95 -12.67 -3.53 16.04
C ILE A 95 -11.45 -3.42 16.96
N GLU A 96 -10.91 -2.21 17.15
CA GLU A 96 -9.73 -2.00 18.01
C GLU A 96 -10.01 -2.44 19.44
N LYS A 97 -11.15 -2.05 20.01
CA LYS A 97 -11.55 -2.45 21.35
C LYS A 97 -11.62 -3.97 21.48
N THR A 98 -12.27 -4.64 20.52
CA THR A 98 -12.40 -6.10 20.53
C THR A 98 -11.04 -6.78 20.44
N LEU A 99 -10.15 -6.31 19.57
CA LEU A 99 -8.78 -6.85 19.46
C LEU A 99 -8.00 -6.67 20.76
N MET A 100 -8.07 -5.48 21.37
CA MET A 100 -7.41 -5.21 22.65
C MET A 100 -7.94 -6.11 23.77
N GLU A 101 -9.26 -6.22 23.92
CA GLU A 101 -9.90 -6.97 25.01
C GLU A 101 -9.78 -8.49 24.84
N GLN A 102 -9.91 -9.00 23.61
CA GLN A 102 -10.01 -10.44 23.35
C GLN A 102 -8.66 -11.11 23.06
N THR A 103 -7.72 -10.37 22.49
CA THR A 103 -6.42 -10.95 22.07
C THR A 103 -5.22 -10.31 22.76
N GLY A 104 -5.43 -9.25 23.55
CA GLY A 104 -4.34 -8.46 24.12
C GLY A 104 -3.54 -7.68 23.08
N TRP A 105 -4.12 -7.44 21.90
CA TRP A 105 -3.47 -6.64 20.87
C TRP A 105 -3.23 -5.21 21.37
N ILE A 106 -2.08 -4.64 21.04
CA ILE A 106 -1.70 -3.29 21.47
C ILE A 106 -1.75 -2.38 20.24
N LYS A 107 -2.56 -1.31 20.34
CA LYS A 107 -2.63 -0.30 19.30
C LYS A 107 -1.26 0.36 19.13
N PRO A 108 -0.74 0.47 17.89
CA PRO A 108 0.52 1.17 17.65
C PRO A 108 0.42 2.64 18.08
N GLU A 109 1.55 3.22 18.51
CA GLU A 109 1.69 4.65 18.79
C GLU A 109 1.72 5.46 17.47
N LYS A 110 0.66 5.34 16.69
CA LYS A 110 0.45 6.03 15.42
C LYS A 110 -0.97 6.63 15.39
N PRO A 111 -1.20 7.72 14.62
CA PRO A 111 -2.53 8.32 14.51
C PRO A 111 -3.59 7.36 13.94
N THR A 112 -3.14 6.34 13.22
CA THR A 112 -3.99 5.30 12.64
C THR A 112 -3.40 3.91 12.91
N SER A 113 -4.28 2.94 13.18
CA SER A 113 -3.95 1.51 13.26
C SER A 113 -4.06 0.82 11.91
N TRP A 114 -4.32 1.57 10.84
CA TRP A 114 -4.43 1.04 9.50
C TRP A 114 -3.03 0.85 8.88
N ARG A 115 -2.78 -0.33 8.28
CA ARG A 115 -1.53 -0.71 7.58
C ARG A 115 -0.23 -0.51 8.36
N TYR A 116 -0.34 -0.47 9.69
CA TYR A 116 0.79 -0.19 10.58
C TYR A 116 1.91 -1.25 10.53
N ASP A 117 1.60 -2.45 10.05
CA ASP A 117 2.47 -3.63 9.95
C ASP A 117 3.33 -3.68 8.67
N CYS A 118 3.10 -2.75 7.73
CA CYS A 118 3.82 -2.70 6.47
C CYS A 118 5.06 -1.78 6.55
N ILE A 119 6.26 -2.38 6.51
CA ILE A 119 7.54 -1.64 6.52
C ILE A 119 7.72 -0.72 5.29
N LEU A 120 7.01 -1.01 4.19
CA LEU A 120 7.08 -0.23 2.95
C LEU A 120 6.04 0.88 2.86
N GLU A 121 5.08 0.95 3.78
CA GLU A 121 4.03 1.97 3.79
C GLU A 121 4.58 3.40 3.82
N PRO A 122 5.63 3.71 4.62
CA PRO A 122 6.22 5.05 4.63
C PRO A 122 6.68 5.54 3.25
N LEU A 123 7.20 4.63 2.42
CA LEU A 123 7.63 4.97 1.07
C LEU A 123 6.45 5.38 0.19
N LEU A 124 5.29 4.71 0.36
CA LEU A 124 4.06 5.06 -0.33
C LEU A 124 3.54 6.42 0.15
N ASP A 125 3.40 6.62 1.45
CA ASP A 125 2.89 7.87 2.01
C ASP A 125 3.74 9.07 1.61
N TYR A 126 5.06 8.99 1.75
CA TYR A 126 5.98 10.05 1.34
C TYR A 126 5.89 10.34 -0.16
N THR A 127 5.92 9.30 -1.01
CA THR A 127 5.89 9.48 -2.47
C THR A 127 4.54 10.05 -2.92
N TYR A 128 3.43 9.58 -2.35
CA TYR A 128 2.10 10.10 -2.68
C TYR A 128 1.94 11.55 -2.22
N LYS A 129 2.37 11.86 -0.99
CA LYS A 129 2.34 13.23 -0.49
C LYS A 129 3.16 14.17 -1.37
N LYS A 130 4.36 13.74 -1.78
CA LYS A 130 5.25 14.51 -2.66
C LYS A 130 4.69 14.72 -4.07
N GLU A 131 4.10 13.69 -4.68
CA GLU A 131 3.69 13.75 -6.10
C GLU A 131 2.23 14.19 -6.30
N PHE A 132 1.35 13.95 -5.33
CA PHE A 132 -0.10 14.24 -5.42
C PHE A 132 -0.60 15.23 -4.36
N GLY A 133 0.23 15.64 -3.40
CA GLY A 133 -0.15 16.57 -2.32
C GLY A 133 -0.93 15.92 -1.17
N ILE A 134 -1.19 14.62 -1.23
CA ILE A 134 -1.91 13.83 -0.22
C ILE A 134 -1.26 12.46 -0.07
N SER A 135 -1.15 11.93 1.15
CA SER A 135 -0.59 10.60 1.41
C SER A 135 -1.63 9.50 1.15
N THR A 136 -1.25 8.24 1.30
CA THR A 136 -2.21 7.13 1.23
C THR A 136 -3.12 7.10 2.45
N VAL A 137 -2.61 7.48 3.63
CA VAL A 137 -3.45 7.75 4.82
C VAL A 137 -4.48 8.85 4.53
N GLY A 138 -4.09 9.95 3.88
CA GLY A 138 -5.04 10.99 3.50
C GLY A 138 -6.14 10.49 2.54
N LEU A 139 -5.79 9.62 1.59
CA LEU A 139 -6.77 8.98 0.70
C LEU A 139 -7.72 8.04 1.46
N TYR A 140 -7.21 7.27 2.41
CA TYR A 140 -7.99 6.41 3.29
C TYR A 140 -8.97 7.20 4.15
N LEU A 141 -8.51 8.25 4.83
CA LEU A 141 -9.34 9.16 5.62
C LEU A 141 -10.44 9.82 4.77
N SER A 142 -10.12 10.19 3.52
CA SER A 142 -11.10 10.69 2.56
C SER A 142 -12.19 9.66 2.25
N GLY A 143 -11.83 8.37 2.17
CA GLY A 143 -12.78 7.25 2.07
C GLY A 143 -13.71 7.19 3.27
N LEU A 144 -13.15 7.18 4.48
CA LEU A 144 -13.94 7.12 5.73
C LEU A 144 -14.94 8.29 5.87
N ILE A 145 -14.55 9.51 5.46
CA ILE A 145 -15.47 10.66 5.43
C ILE A 145 -16.64 10.40 4.47
N ARG A 146 -16.38 9.93 3.25
CA ARG A 146 -17.44 9.68 2.24
C ARG A 146 -18.41 8.60 2.71
N SER A 147 -17.91 7.63 3.46
CA SER A 147 -18.70 6.53 4.03
C SER A 147 -19.38 6.91 5.35
N GLY A 148 -19.22 8.15 5.82
CA GLY A 148 -19.87 8.65 7.05
C GLY A 148 -19.31 8.07 8.35
N LEU A 149 -18.15 7.41 8.29
CA LEU A 149 -17.54 6.72 9.44
C LEU A 149 -16.80 7.67 10.39
N ILE A 150 -16.25 8.76 9.85
CA ILE A 150 -15.59 9.80 10.64
C ILE A 150 -16.01 11.19 10.14
N LYS A 151 -15.89 12.18 11.02
CA LYS A 151 -16.10 13.58 10.64
C LYS A 151 -14.87 14.15 9.94
N ARG A 152 -15.09 15.21 9.14
CA ARG A 152 -14.01 15.89 8.41
C ARG A 152 -12.94 16.43 9.36
N GLU A 153 -13.36 17.03 10.47
CA GLU A 153 -12.48 17.68 11.45
C GLU A 153 -11.56 16.66 12.12
N GLU A 154 -12.11 15.50 12.47
CA GLU A 154 -11.36 14.37 13.01
C GLU A 154 -10.32 13.86 12.00
N ALA A 155 -10.73 13.64 10.75
CA ALA A 155 -9.81 13.23 9.69
C ALA A 155 -8.67 14.23 9.48
N LEU A 156 -8.94 15.54 9.53
CA LEU A 156 -7.91 16.57 9.37
C LEU A 156 -6.87 16.55 10.50
N THR A 157 -7.29 16.24 11.74
CA THR A 157 -6.36 16.06 12.87
C THR A 157 -5.44 14.87 12.61
N VAL A 158 -6.01 13.70 12.29
CA VAL A 158 -5.23 12.47 12.01
C VAL A 158 -4.31 12.66 10.80
N GLN A 159 -4.79 13.32 9.74
CA GLN A 159 -4.02 13.62 8.55
C GLN A 159 -2.83 14.52 8.86
N LYS A 160 -3.03 15.57 9.66
CA LYS A 160 -1.96 16.51 10.01
C LYS A 160 -0.82 15.81 10.74
N GLU A 161 -1.14 14.91 11.67
CA GLU A 161 -0.15 14.12 12.40
C GLU A 161 0.54 13.08 11.49
N SER A 162 -0.21 12.46 10.59
CA SER A 162 0.32 11.40 9.71
C SER A 162 1.13 11.92 8.53
N GLU A 163 0.83 13.13 8.05
CA GLU A 163 1.46 13.73 6.87
C GLU A 163 2.46 14.84 7.20
N ASP A 164 2.81 15.00 8.47
CA ASP A 164 3.88 15.91 8.89
C ASP A 164 5.18 15.57 8.15
N LYS A 165 5.89 16.59 7.66
CA LYS A 165 7.02 16.41 6.74
C LYS A 165 8.16 15.65 7.40
N ASP A 166 8.50 16.04 8.63
CA ASP A 166 9.61 15.45 9.37
C ASP A 166 9.26 14.02 9.79
N THR A 167 8.00 13.80 10.16
CA THR A 167 7.44 12.47 10.42
C THR A 167 7.55 11.54 9.21
N LEU A 168 7.10 11.99 8.03
CA LEU A 168 7.16 11.19 6.80
C LEU A 168 8.60 10.87 6.40
N GLN A 169 9.50 11.84 6.51
CA GLN A 169 10.92 11.63 6.19
C GLN A 169 11.55 10.59 7.14
N HIS A 170 11.35 10.76 8.46
CA HIS A 170 11.88 9.84 9.46
C HIS A 170 11.36 8.40 9.25
N GLN A 171 10.08 8.23 8.91
CA GLN A 171 9.53 6.90 8.64
C GLN A 171 10.13 6.25 7.38
N VAL A 172 10.44 7.03 6.33
CA VAL A 172 11.13 6.53 5.13
C VAL A 172 12.57 6.15 5.44
N GLU A 173 13.29 6.98 6.20
CA GLU A 173 14.67 6.68 6.65
C GLU A 173 14.71 5.38 7.46
N PHE A 174 13.76 5.18 8.38
CA PHE A 174 13.61 3.91 9.09
C PHE A 174 13.46 2.72 8.15
N ALA A 175 12.59 2.83 7.13
CA ALA A 175 12.39 1.77 6.15
C ALA A 175 13.67 1.51 5.31
N PHE A 176 14.39 2.57 4.90
CA PHE A 176 15.65 2.43 4.18
C PHE A 176 16.73 1.76 5.01
N ASN A 177 16.85 2.11 6.28
CA ASN A 177 17.81 1.51 7.19
C ASN A 177 17.49 0.04 7.45
N TYR A 178 16.20 -0.29 7.66
CA TYR A 178 15.75 -1.68 7.79
C TYR A 178 16.09 -2.52 6.55
N LEU A 179 15.88 -1.97 5.35
CA LEU A 179 16.20 -2.63 4.08
C LEU A 179 17.67 -2.53 3.67
N GLN A 180 18.51 -1.88 4.49
CA GLN A 180 19.93 -1.67 4.23
C GLN A 180 20.20 -0.99 2.88
N ILE A 181 19.38 0.01 2.56
CA ILE A 181 19.56 0.82 1.35
C ILE A 181 20.81 1.69 1.51
N PRO A 182 21.76 1.69 0.56
CA PRO A 182 22.96 2.53 0.63
C PRO A 182 22.64 4.02 0.79
N GLU A 183 23.36 4.72 1.66
CA GLU A 183 23.17 6.14 1.99
C GLU A 183 23.13 7.03 0.73
N ALA A 184 24.03 6.79 -0.24
CA ALA A 184 24.04 7.53 -1.50
C ALA A 184 22.72 7.41 -2.31
N ILE A 185 21.97 6.31 -2.16
CA ILE A 185 20.65 6.12 -2.77
C ILE A 185 19.58 6.84 -1.95
N GLN A 186 19.68 6.81 -0.62
CA GLN A 186 18.77 7.53 0.28
C GLN A 186 18.85 9.04 0.02
N ASP A 187 20.07 9.60 -0.01
CA ASP A 187 20.32 11.01 -0.31
C ASP A 187 19.71 11.40 -1.66
N LYS A 188 19.92 10.56 -2.68
CA LYS A 188 19.37 10.80 -4.01
C LYS A 188 17.85 10.84 -4.02
N PHE A 189 17.20 9.99 -3.20
CA PHE A 189 15.74 9.93 -3.08
C PHE A 189 15.15 11.20 -2.46
N PHE A 190 15.78 11.72 -1.40
CA PHE A 190 15.31 12.96 -0.76
C PHE A 190 15.67 14.21 -1.58
N ASN A 191 16.86 14.25 -2.18
CA ASN A 191 17.41 15.43 -2.86
C ASN A 191 16.98 15.61 -4.32
N THR A 192 16.02 14.84 -4.85
CA THR A 192 15.59 14.93 -6.27
C THR A 192 14.85 16.24 -6.64
N THR A 193 14.98 17.31 -5.85
CA THR A 193 14.22 18.57 -5.93
C THR A 193 15.02 19.73 -6.55
N LYS A 194 16.05 19.46 -7.35
CA LYS A 194 16.68 20.47 -8.21
C LYS A 194 16.96 19.89 -9.60
N ASN A 195 15.97 19.98 -10.49
CA ASN A 195 16.13 20.07 -11.95
C ASN A 195 14.77 20.42 -12.56
#